data_AF-A0A1W6B0U4-F1
#
_entry.id   AF-A0A1W6B0U4-F1
#
_cell.length_a   1.000
_cell.length_b   1.000
_cell.length_c   1.000
_cell.angle_alpha   90.00
_cell.angle_beta   90.00
_cell.angle_gamma   90.00
#
_symmetry.space_group_name_H-M   'P 1'
#
loop_
_entity.id
_entity.type
_entity.pdbx_description
1 polymer ?
#
loop_
_entity_poly.entity_id
_entity_poly.type
_entity_poly.pdbx_seq_one_letter_code
_entity_poly.pdbx_strand_id
1 'polypeptide(L)'
;MRVYSHNFNDGEKMPERHVFNGMGYQGDNISPHLAWDEVPEGTKSFVVTCYDPDAPTGSGWWHWVVANIPANVTVLPQGAGSGQASLPEEAIQTRTDFGKAGYGGAAPPQGESHRYIFTVHALDVDKIEVDENASGAMVGFNVHFHRLASASITVNYS
;
A
#
# COMPACT_ATOMS: atom_id res chain seq x y z
N MET A 1 -6.16 -5.32 -15.65
CA MET A 1 -5.81 -4.36 -14.60
C MET A 1 -4.32 -4.22 -14.54
N ARG A 2 -3.84 -2.99 -14.55
CA ARG A 2 -2.42 -2.65 -14.42
C ARG A 2 -2.25 -1.58 -13.36
N VAL A 3 -1.06 -1.51 -12.80
CA VAL A 3 -0.66 -0.46 -11.87
C VAL A 3 0.67 0.12 -12.36
N TYR A 4 0.84 1.43 -12.20
CA TYR A 4 2.07 2.14 -12.54
C TYR A 4 2.31 3.29 -11.54
N SER A 5 3.54 3.76 -11.51
CA SER A 5 3.98 4.85 -10.64
C SER A 5 4.89 5.81 -11.40
N HIS A 6 4.81 7.10 -11.09
CA HIS A 6 5.82 8.07 -11.51
C HIS A 6 7.07 8.02 -10.61
N ASN A 7 7.03 7.26 -9.52
CA ASN A 7 8.11 7.17 -8.56
C ASN A 7 8.85 5.83 -8.60
N PHE A 8 8.21 4.78 -9.11
CA PHE A 8 8.75 3.42 -9.13
C PHE A 8 8.74 2.83 -10.52
N ASN A 9 9.80 2.07 -10.81
CA ASN A 9 9.80 1.03 -11.82
C ASN A 9 9.82 -0.33 -11.12
N ASP A 10 9.08 -1.30 -11.65
CA ASP A 10 9.00 -2.63 -11.06
C ASP A 10 10.38 -3.33 -11.07
N GLY A 11 10.74 -3.91 -9.92
CA GLY A 11 12.03 -4.56 -9.66
C GLY A 11 13.18 -3.61 -9.27
N GLU A 12 13.03 -2.30 -9.41
CA GLU A 12 14.11 -1.35 -9.14
C GLU A 12 14.26 -1.00 -7.65
N LYS A 13 15.34 -0.27 -7.33
CA LYS A 13 15.57 0.24 -5.97
C LYS A 13 14.55 1.33 -5.62
N MET A 14 13.98 1.26 -4.43
CA MET A 14 13.12 2.29 -3.87
C MET A 14 13.91 3.61 -3.70
N PRO A 15 13.43 4.74 -4.24
CA PRO A 15 14.02 6.06 -3.97
C PRO A 15 13.91 6.45 -2.49
N GLU A 16 14.90 7.19 -1.98
CA GLU A 16 14.96 7.69 -0.59
C GLU A 16 13.72 8.49 -0.16
N ARG A 17 13.00 9.07 -1.13
CA ARG A 17 11.71 9.74 -0.94
C ARG A 17 10.68 8.86 -0.22
N HIS A 18 10.76 7.55 -0.39
CA HIS A 18 9.81 6.56 0.13
C HIS A 18 10.37 5.72 1.28
N VAL A 19 11.64 5.93 1.64
CA VAL A 19 12.30 5.24 2.75
C VAL A 19 11.82 5.84 4.08
N PHE A 20 11.81 5.03 5.13
CA PHE A 20 11.38 5.49 6.46
C PHE A 20 12.35 6.55 7.01
N ASN A 21 11.85 7.40 7.92
CA ASN A 21 12.61 8.48 8.56
C ASN A 21 12.88 8.21 10.05
N GLY A 22 12.91 6.94 10.42
CA GLY A 22 13.19 6.45 11.77
C GLY A 22 13.95 5.12 11.71
N MET A 23 14.15 4.48 12.87
CA MET A 23 14.86 3.20 12.97
C MET A 23 16.26 3.19 12.33
N GLY A 24 16.97 4.33 12.36
CA GLY A 24 18.30 4.47 11.78
C GLY A 24 18.33 4.97 10.33
N TYR A 25 17.17 5.12 9.69
CA TYR A 25 17.04 5.68 8.34
C TYR A 25 16.67 7.16 8.36
N GLN A 26 16.93 7.86 7.24
CA GLN A 26 16.72 9.30 7.04
C GLN A 26 15.98 9.60 5.73
N GLY A 27 15.15 8.66 5.26
CA GLY A 27 14.30 8.89 4.09
C GLY A 27 13.24 9.97 4.38
N ASP A 28 12.45 10.31 3.37
CA ASP A 28 11.41 11.33 3.54
C ASP A 28 10.09 10.75 4.10
N ASN A 29 9.95 9.42 4.12
CA ASN A 29 8.75 8.69 4.54
C ASN A 29 7.45 9.13 3.81
N ILE A 30 7.54 9.38 2.51
CA ILE A 30 6.41 9.82 1.69
C ILE A 30 5.86 8.66 0.85
N SER A 31 4.56 8.39 0.94
CA SER A 31 3.94 7.35 0.10
C SER A 31 4.10 7.66 -1.38
N PRO A 32 4.30 6.67 -2.26
CA PRO A 32 4.47 6.89 -3.69
C PRO A 32 3.17 7.35 -4.36
N HIS A 33 3.30 7.92 -5.55
CA HIS A 33 2.22 7.96 -6.52
C HIS A 33 1.88 6.53 -6.96
N LEU A 34 0.59 6.18 -7.02
CA LEU A 34 0.11 4.95 -7.63
C LEU A 34 -1.08 5.29 -8.51
N ALA A 35 -1.07 4.82 -9.75
CA ALA A 35 -2.22 4.90 -10.65
C ALA A 35 -2.48 3.54 -11.27
N TRP A 36 -3.74 3.29 -11.63
CA TRP A 36 -4.16 2.02 -12.19
C TRP A 36 -5.21 2.20 -13.26
N ASP A 37 -5.26 1.26 -14.19
CA ASP A 37 -6.20 1.23 -15.30
C ASP A 37 -6.57 -0.22 -15.65
N GLU A 38 -7.37 -0.39 -16.72
CA GLU A 38 -7.87 -1.70 -17.17
C GLU A 38 -8.58 -2.48 -16.05
N VAL A 39 -9.35 -1.76 -15.22
CA VAL A 39 -10.07 -2.33 -14.07
C VAL A 39 -11.18 -3.27 -14.55
N PRO A 40 -11.38 -4.43 -13.88
CA PRO A 40 -12.38 -5.40 -14.32
C PRO A 40 -13.80 -4.83 -14.17
N GLU A 41 -14.69 -5.28 -15.05
CA GLU A 41 -16.13 -5.02 -14.92
C GLU A 41 -16.64 -5.53 -13.56
N GLY A 42 -17.56 -4.78 -12.95
CA GLY A 42 -18.09 -5.10 -11.61
C GLY A 42 -17.26 -4.55 -10.44
N THR A 43 -16.14 -3.87 -10.71
CA THR A 43 -15.37 -3.19 -9.65
C THR A 43 -16.20 -2.09 -8.98
N LYS A 44 -16.27 -2.14 -7.65
CA LYS A 44 -17.04 -1.21 -6.81
C LYS A 44 -16.19 -0.43 -5.83
N SER A 45 -15.05 -0.99 -5.43
CA SER A 45 -14.05 -0.29 -4.63
C SER A 45 -12.65 -0.84 -4.87
N PHE A 46 -11.65 -0.14 -4.34
CA PHE A 46 -10.27 -0.60 -4.32
C PHE A 46 -9.72 -0.67 -2.89
N VAL A 47 -8.74 -1.56 -2.73
CA VAL A 47 -7.83 -1.59 -1.60
C VAL A 47 -6.41 -1.40 -2.12
N VAL A 48 -5.61 -0.56 -1.46
CA VAL A 48 -4.18 -0.40 -1.73
C VAL A 48 -3.40 -0.91 -0.52
N THR A 49 -2.37 -1.71 -0.78
CA THR A 49 -1.45 -2.19 0.27
C THR A 49 0.00 -1.97 -0.11
N CYS A 50 0.87 -1.85 0.90
CA CYS A 50 2.31 -2.05 0.79
C CYS A 50 2.70 -3.13 1.80
N TYR A 51 3.31 -4.22 1.35
CA TYR A 51 3.71 -5.35 2.17
C TYR A 51 5.14 -5.77 1.88
N ASP A 52 5.91 -5.98 2.94
CA ASP A 52 7.25 -6.56 2.91
C ASP A 52 7.16 -8.04 3.33
N PRO A 53 7.28 -9.01 2.40
CA PRO A 53 7.27 -10.42 2.73
C PRO A 53 8.59 -10.92 3.33
N ASP A 54 9.67 -10.14 3.23
CA ASP A 54 11.02 -10.53 3.61
C ASP A 54 11.36 -10.12 5.05
N ALA A 55 10.56 -9.22 5.66
CA ALA A 55 10.67 -8.85 7.06
C ALA A 55 10.67 -10.09 8.00
N PRO A 56 11.70 -10.26 8.87
CA PRO A 56 11.94 -11.48 9.64
C PRO A 56 11.08 -11.57 10.91
N THR A 57 9.75 -11.50 10.74
CA THR A 57 8.76 -11.48 11.85
C THR A 57 7.93 -12.75 11.95
N GLY A 58 8.00 -13.63 10.94
CA GLY A 58 7.09 -14.77 10.76
C GLY A 58 5.79 -14.43 10.02
N SER A 59 5.49 -13.14 9.81
CA SER A 59 4.28 -12.67 9.11
C SER A 59 4.52 -11.51 8.14
N GLY A 60 5.79 -11.28 7.76
CA GLY A 60 6.20 -10.10 6.99
C GLY A 60 5.90 -8.79 7.72
N TRP A 61 5.68 -7.72 6.96
CA TRP A 61 5.37 -6.39 7.51
C TRP A 61 4.41 -5.61 6.61
N TRP A 62 3.28 -5.18 7.16
CA TRP A 62 2.36 -4.25 6.52
C TRP A 62 2.86 -2.82 6.70
N HIS A 63 3.25 -2.19 5.59
CA HIS A 63 3.79 -0.82 5.53
C HIS A 63 2.71 0.23 5.25
N TRP A 64 1.63 -0.16 4.55
CA TRP A 64 0.52 0.73 4.25
C TRP A 64 -0.72 -0.08 3.89
N VAL A 65 -1.88 0.35 4.35
CA VAL A 65 -3.17 -0.27 4.02
C VAL A 65 -4.22 0.82 3.89
N VAL A 66 -4.87 0.90 2.73
CA VAL A 66 -5.98 1.82 2.44
C VAL A 66 -7.15 1.01 1.91
N ALA A 67 -8.30 1.08 2.58
CA ALA A 67 -9.51 0.41 2.17
C ALA A 67 -10.59 1.38 1.70
N ASN A 68 -11.61 0.84 1.03
CA ASN A 68 -12.83 1.57 0.63
C ASN A 68 -12.57 2.76 -0.31
N ILE A 69 -11.54 2.66 -1.16
CA ILE A 69 -11.30 3.65 -2.22
C ILE A 69 -12.42 3.53 -3.27
N PRO A 70 -13.15 4.60 -3.60
CA PRO A 70 -14.26 4.53 -4.56
C PRO A 70 -13.85 4.05 -5.96
N ALA A 71 -14.75 3.34 -6.66
CA ALA A 71 -14.49 2.80 -8.00
C ALA A 71 -14.11 3.84 -9.08
N ASN A 72 -14.50 5.10 -8.90
CA ASN A 72 -14.16 6.20 -9.82
C ASN A 72 -12.77 6.79 -9.56
N VAL A 73 -12.07 6.37 -8.50
CA VAL A 73 -10.71 6.79 -8.19
C VAL A 73 -9.72 5.80 -8.80
N THR A 74 -8.83 6.32 -9.64
CA THR A 74 -7.82 5.52 -10.36
C THR A 74 -6.39 5.98 -10.09
N VAL A 75 -6.21 6.90 -9.14
CA VAL A 75 -4.91 7.45 -8.74
C VAL A 75 -4.90 7.80 -7.26
N LEU A 76 -3.82 7.42 -6.58
CA LEU A 76 -3.40 8.02 -5.32
C LEU A 76 -2.16 8.89 -5.59
N PRO A 77 -2.23 10.21 -5.32
CA PRO A 77 -1.08 11.08 -5.48
C PRO A 77 0.04 10.73 -4.49
N GLN A 78 1.27 11.12 -4.83
CA GLN A 78 2.39 11.01 -3.89
C GLN A 78 2.02 11.71 -2.57
N GLY A 79 2.30 11.05 -1.45
CA GLY A 79 2.04 11.56 -0.11
C GLY A 79 0.60 11.44 0.38
N ALA A 80 -0.30 10.77 -0.36
CA ALA A 80 -1.65 10.44 0.10
C ALA A 80 -1.66 9.63 1.42
N GLY A 81 -0.67 8.76 1.61
CA GLY A 81 -0.47 7.99 2.85
C GLY A 81 0.33 8.72 3.92
N SER A 82 0.83 9.93 3.64
CA SER A 82 1.75 10.68 4.50
C SER A 82 1.26 12.08 4.86
N GLY A 83 -0.02 12.40 4.59
CA GLY A 83 -0.63 13.69 4.92
C GLY A 83 -0.17 14.87 4.05
N GLN A 84 0.53 14.62 2.93
CA GLN A 84 0.92 15.66 1.97
C GLN A 84 -0.08 15.81 0.82
N ALA A 85 -0.93 14.79 0.62
CA ALA A 85 -2.07 14.84 -0.25
C ALA A 85 -3.25 14.14 0.43
N SER A 86 -4.47 14.46 0.00
CA SER A 86 -5.68 13.86 0.56
C SER A 86 -5.98 12.51 -0.07
N LEU A 87 -6.47 11.58 0.75
CA LEU A 87 -7.23 10.43 0.26
C LEU A 87 -8.66 10.85 -0.10
N PRO A 88 -9.37 10.09 -0.93
CA PRO A 88 -10.81 10.22 -1.09
C PRO A 88 -11.52 10.14 0.27
N GLU A 89 -12.61 10.89 0.45
CA GLU A 89 -13.30 11.02 1.75
C GLU A 89 -13.81 9.67 2.28
N GLU A 90 -14.21 8.77 1.39
CA GLU A 90 -14.73 7.44 1.73
C GLU A 90 -13.63 6.42 2.05
N ALA A 91 -12.38 6.70 1.65
CA ALA A 91 -11.27 5.81 1.87
C ALA A 91 -10.74 5.91 3.30
N ILE A 92 -10.32 4.78 3.86
CA ILE A 92 -9.78 4.70 5.22
C ILE A 92 -8.38 4.10 5.22
N GLN A 93 -7.44 4.75 5.90
CA GLN A 93 -6.17 4.13 6.23
C GLN A 93 -6.37 3.28 7.48
N THR A 94 -6.04 2.00 7.40
CA THR A 94 -6.15 1.10 8.55
C THR A 94 -4.78 0.89 9.20
N ARG A 95 -4.78 0.21 10.34
CA ARG A 95 -3.58 -0.01 11.13
C ARG A 95 -2.53 -0.83 10.38
N THR A 96 -1.29 -0.36 10.44
CA THR A 96 -0.09 -1.05 9.96
C THR A 96 0.68 -1.73 11.10
N ASP A 97 1.74 -2.48 10.76
CA ASP A 97 2.59 -3.13 11.75
C ASP A 97 3.49 -2.14 12.53
N PHE A 98 3.58 -0.88 12.08
CA PHE A 98 4.10 0.23 12.88
C PHE A 98 3.17 0.65 14.03
N GLY A 99 1.99 0.03 14.16
CA GLY A 99 1.04 0.28 15.25
C GLY A 99 0.14 1.49 15.05
N LYS A 100 0.14 2.11 13.85
CA LYS A 100 -0.68 3.27 13.49
C LYS A 100 -1.16 3.19 12.04
N ALA A 101 -2.20 3.93 11.71
CA ALA A 101 -2.62 4.15 10.32
C ALA A 101 -1.64 5.11 9.61
N GLY A 102 -1.53 4.99 8.29
CA GLY A 102 -0.59 5.77 7.47
C GLY A 102 0.47 4.91 6.77
N TYR A 103 1.18 5.52 5.83
CA TYR A 103 2.35 4.93 5.20
C TYR A 103 3.57 4.98 6.14
N GLY A 104 4.26 3.85 6.26
CA GLY A 104 5.61 3.74 6.80
C GLY A 104 6.56 3.15 5.76
N GLY A 105 7.62 3.87 5.43
CA GLY A 105 8.60 3.50 4.41
C GLY A 105 9.46 2.27 4.75
N ALA A 106 10.35 1.93 3.83
CA ALA A 106 11.33 0.86 4.01
C ALA A 106 12.33 1.16 5.14
N ALA A 107 12.65 0.15 5.94
CA ALA A 107 13.69 0.21 6.99
C ALA A 107 14.21 -1.20 7.32
N PRO A 108 14.79 -1.93 6.34
CA PRO A 108 15.24 -3.30 6.56
C PRO A 108 16.44 -3.34 7.53
N PRO A 109 16.74 -4.49 8.15
CA PRO A 109 17.99 -4.67 8.89
C PRO A 109 19.21 -4.37 8.00
N GLN A 110 20.27 -3.81 8.61
CA GLN A 110 21.47 -3.44 7.87
C GLN A 110 22.11 -4.66 7.18
N GLY A 111 22.34 -4.55 5.87
CA GLY A 111 22.96 -5.61 5.06
C GLY A 111 21.98 -6.58 4.43
N GLU A 112 20.67 -6.39 4.66
CA GLU A 112 19.61 -7.13 4.00
C GLU A 112 19.03 -6.33 2.82
N SER A 113 18.38 -7.01 1.88
CA SER A 113 17.62 -6.37 0.80
C SER A 113 16.23 -6.97 0.77
N HIS A 114 15.21 -6.15 0.99
CA HIS A 114 13.82 -6.58 1.08
C HIS A 114 13.02 -6.09 -0.11
N ARG A 115 11.94 -6.82 -0.42
CA ARG A 115 10.92 -6.41 -1.38
C ARG A 115 9.83 -5.62 -0.67
N TYR A 116 9.38 -4.54 -1.30
CA TYR A 116 8.23 -3.75 -0.87
C TYR A 116 7.20 -3.80 -1.99
N ILE A 117 6.13 -4.56 -1.76
CA ILE A 117 5.14 -4.90 -2.78
C ILE A 117 3.93 -3.98 -2.60
N PHE A 118 3.79 -3.01 -3.51
CA PHE A 118 2.64 -2.12 -3.58
C PHE A 118 1.58 -2.77 -4.46
N THR A 119 0.41 -3.10 -3.89
CA THR A 119 -0.66 -3.80 -4.60
C THR A 119 -1.95 -3.00 -4.59
N VAL A 120 -2.62 -2.93 -5.74
CA VAL A 120 -4.00 -2.44 -5.86
C VAL A 120 -4.90 -3.64 -6.10
N HIS A 121 -5.97 -3.75 -5.32
CA HIS A 121 -6.99 -4.79 -5.45
C HIS A 121 -8.30 -4.16 -5.87
N ALA A 122 -8.94 -4.68 -6.92
CA ALA A 122 -10.30 -4.32 -7.32
C ALA A 122 -11.31 -5.28 -6.66
N LEU A 123 -12.31 -4.73 -5.97
CA LEU A 123 -13.30 -5.50 -5.20
C LEU A 123 -14.72 -5.40 -5.80
N ASP A 124 -15.54 -6.42 -5.56
CA ASP A 124 -16.95 -6.52 -6.02
C ASP A 124 -17.99 -5.90 -5.05
N VAL A 125 -17.51 -5.32 -3.95
CA VAL A 125 -18.29 -4.62 -2.92
C VAL A 125 -17.87 -3.16 -2.83
N ASP A 126 -18.83 -2.28 -2.50
CA ASP A 126 -18.58 -0.84 -2.35
C ASP A 126 -17.73 -0.55 -1.10
N LYS A 127 -17.93 -1.32 -0.03
CA LYS A 127 -17.20 -1.19 1.24
C LYS A 127 -16.98 -2.56 1.87
N ILE A 128 -15.81 -2.72 2.50
CA ILE A 128 -15.53 -3.77 3.46
C ILE A 128 -15.68 -3.20 4.89
N GLU A 129 -16.16 -4.04 5.81
CA GLU A 129 -16.49 -3.66 7.19
C GLU A 129 -15.21 -3.59 8.05
N VAL A 130 -14.48 -2.47 7.93
CA VAL A 130 -13.23 -2.21 8.66
C VAL A 130 -13.19 -0.77 9.17
N ASP A 131 -12.52 -0.57 10.30
CA ASP A 131 -12.20 0.73 10.87
C ASP A 131 -10.68 0.99 10.82
N GLU A 132 -10.25 2.14 11.36
CA GLU A 132 -8.84 2.55 11.39
C GLU A 132 -7.93 1.58 12.20
N ASN A 133 -8.51 0.73 13.05
CA ASN A 133 -7.79 -0.22 13.88
C ASN A 133 -7.66 -1.61 13.25
N ALA A 134 -8.38 -1.88 12.15
CA ALA A 134 -8.29 -3.14 11.43
C ALA A 134 -6.86 -3.42 10.97
N SER A 135 -6.35 -4.60 11.29
CA SER A 135 -5.01 -5.02 10.90
C SER A 135 -4.93 -5.30 9.40
N GLY A 136 -3.71 -5.26 8.85
CA GLY A 136 -3.47 -5.67 7.45
C GLY A 136 -3.98 -7.08 7.15
N ALA A 137 -3.91 -8.00 8.12
CA ALA A 137 -4.48 -9.35 7.96
C ALA A 137 -6.03 -9.35 7.91
N MET A 138 -6.71 -8.53 8.70
CA MET A 138 -8.18 -8.39 8.64
C MET A 138 -8.64 -7.80 7.31
N VAL A 139 -7.94 -6.78 6.82
CA VAL A 139 -8.19 -6.22 5.47
C VAL A 139 -7.91 -7.26 4.40
N GLY A 140 -6.78 -7.98 4.49
CA GLY A 140 -6.41 -9.05 3.58
C GLY A 140 -7.43 -10.19 3.54
N PHE A 141 -8.05 -10.53 4.68
CA PHE A 141 -9.15 -11.50 4.74
C PHE A 141 -10.36 -11.04 3.94
N ASN A 142 -10.79 -9.78 4.09
CA ASN A 142 -11.88 -9.23 3.29
C ASN A 142 -11.54 -9.18 1.80
N VAL A 143 -10.32 -8.73 1.45
CA VAL A 143 -9.84 -8.72 0.06
C VAL A 143 -9.89 -10.13 -0.55
N HIS A 144 -9.53 -11.17 0.21
CA HIS A 144 -9.57 -12.54 -0.29
C HIS A 144 -10.94 -12.97 -0.84
N PHE A 145 -12.03 -12.59 -0.15
CA PHE A 145 -13.39 -12.98 -0.56
C PHE A 145 -13.99 -12.10 -1.65
N HIS A 146 -13.54 -10.85 -1.76
CA HIS A 146 -14.16 -9.85 -2.63
C HIS A 146 -13.33 -9.47 -3.87
N ARG A 147 -12.08 -9.95 -3.97
CA ARG A 147 -11.18 -9.55 -5.05
C ARG A 147 -11.59 -10.11 -6.40
N LEU A 148 -11.83 -9.20 -7.35
CA LEU A 148 -11.96 -9.48 -8.78
C LEU A 148 -10.60 -9.58 -9.47
N ALA A 149 -9.68 -8.65 -9.17
CA ALA A 149 -8.33 -8.63 -9.72
C ALA A 149 -7.35 -7.91 -8.79
N SER A 150 -6.05 -8.09 -9.02
CA SER A 150 -5.01 -7.28 -8.41
C SER A 150 -3.83 -7.09 -9.34
N ALA A 151 -3.13 -5.96 -9.18
CA ALA A 151 -1.88 -5.66 -9.86
C ALA A 151 -0.89 -5.03 -8.86
N SER A 152 0.40 -5.30 -9.03
CA SER A 152 1.44 -4.84 -8.09
C SER A 152 2.67 -4.24 -8.77
N ILE A 153 3.36 -3.37 -8.04
CA ILE A 153 4.73 -2.93 -8.31
C ILE A 153 5.57 -3.35 -7.11
N THR A 154 6.69 -4.01 -7.34
CA THR A 154 7.66 -4.38 -6.33
C THR A 154 8.89 -3.50 -6.47
N VAL A 155 9.32 -2.86 -5.39
CA VAL A 155 10.62 -2.19 -5.33
C VAL A 155 11.48 -2.79 -4.23
N ASN A 156 12.80 -2.73 -4.39
CA ASN A 156 13.74 -3.30 -3.43
C ASN A 156 14.42 -2.20 -2.62
N TYR A 157 14.72 -2.44 -1.34
CA TYR A 157 15.54 -1.52 -0.56
C TYR A 157 16.46 -2.26 0.40
N SER A 158 17.63 -1.65 0.66
CA SER A 158 18.77 -2.19 1.42
C SER A 158 19.48 -1.11 2.20
#